data_AF-A0A399I9Z6-F1
#
_entry.id   AF-A0A399I9Z6-F1
#
_cell.length_a   1.000
_cell.length_b   1.000
_cell.length_c   1.000
_cell.angle_alpha   90.00
_cell.angle_beta   90.00
_cell.angle_gamma   90.00
#
_symmetry.space_group_name_H-M   'P 1'
#
loop_
_entity.id
_entity.type
_entity.pdbx_description
1 polymer ?
#
loop_
_entity_poly.entity_id
_entity_poly.type
_entity_poly.pdbx_seq_one_letter_code
_entity_poly.pdbx_strand_id
1 'polypeptide(L)'
;MDDISTFLAQIKRSFFEEREKVERLRDLETQLDKDPLYGEYIESQAERLRGELIACRNDMDHLVKLLLRVPPWHSRHRTALSSFFKNGDFEKSVFIMTKFPESDSENDKKLKNIIEVVCNGLTDRGLIPRLATGARYHDWLWDEVEIHLLGCSTGIAIVEDRYRPELNPNVAMEWGWMRAMGKRVLFLREDEFAHGRADLGGLRSWNFNWETPKTGVLAALSDWFGPI
;
A
#
# COMPACT_ATOMS: atom_id res chain seq x y z
N MET A 1 -18.08 5.83 -15.87
CA MET A 1 -18.83 6.39 -14.73
C MET A 1 -19.60 5.32 -13.93
N ASP A 2 -19.52 4.01 -14.30
CA ASP A 2 -20.32 2.92 -13.70
C ASP A 2 -19.68 2.09 -12.58
N ASP A 3 -18.41 2.32 -12.23
CA ASP A 3 -17.68 1.39 -11.36
C ASP A 3 -18.03 1.56 -9.86
N ILE A 4 -18.21 2.81 -9.44
CA ILE A 4 -18.45 3.17 -8.03
C ILE A 4 -19.86 2.73 -7.59
N SER A 5 -20.85 2.98 -8.44
CA SER A 5 -22.24 2.62 -8.16
C SER A 5 -22.41 1.10 -8.05
N THR A 6 -21.76 0.35 -8.95
CA THR A 6 -21.74 -1.12 -8.89
C THR A 6 -21.07 -1.61 -7.61
N PHE A 7 -19.95 -1.01 -7.23
CA PHE A 7 -19.22 -1.39 -6.03
C PHE A 7 -19.99 -1.09 -4.73
N LEU A 8 -20.58 0.10 -4.63
CA LEU A 8 -21.43 0.46 -3.50
C LEU A 8 -22.69 -0.41 -3.44
N ALA A 9 -23.23 -0.82 -4.58
CA ALA A 9 -24.33 -1.77 -4.64
C ALA A 9 -23.91 -3.16 -4.12
N GLN A 10 -22.69 -3.62 -4.44
CA GLN A 10 -22.13 -4.87 -3.91
C GLN A 10 -21.98 -4.82 -2.39
N ILE A 11 -21.37 -3.76 -1.84
CA ILE A 11 -21.25 -3.59 -0.38
C ILE A 11 -22.63 -3.58 0.29
N LYS A 12 -23.58 -2.80 -0.24
CA LYS A 12 -24.94 -2.74 0.30
C LYS A 12 -25.59 -4.13 0.29
N ARG A 13 -25.45 -4.86 -0.81
CA ARG A 13 -25.99 -6.22 -0.94
C ARG A 13 -25.39 -7.16 0.10
N SER A 14 -24.06 -7.19 0.24
CA SER A 14 -23.40 -8.02 1.25
C SER A 14 -23.84 -7.66 2.67
N PHE A 15 -24.04 -6.37 2.97
CA PHE A 15 -24.54 -5.93 4.27
C PHE A 15 -25.97 -6.41 4.55
N PHE A 16 -26.87 -6.35 3.55
CA PHE A 16 -28.22 -6.90 3.70
C PHE A 16 -28.21 -8.42 3.87
N GLU A 17 -27.38 -9.13 3.10
CA GLU A 17 -27.20 -10.58 3.22
C GLU A 17 -26.64 -10.98 4.60
N GLU A 18 -25.69 -10.23 5.15
CA GLU A 18 -25.19 -10.45 6.51
C GLU A 18 -26.33 -10.31 7.54
N ARG A 19 -27.09 -9.21 7.45
CA ARG A 19 -28.18 -8.93 8.38
C ARG A 19 -29.25 -10.03 8.37
N GLU A 20 -29.66 -10.47 7.19
CA GLU A 20 -30.64 -11.56 7.04
C GLU A 20 -30.13 -12.87 7.64
N LYS A 21 -28.85 -13.21 7.43
CA LYS A 21 -28.24 -14.41 8.03
C LYS A 21 -28.13 -14.32 9.54
N VAL A 22 -27.84 -13.14 10.10
CA VAL A 22 -27.83 -12.92 11.56
C VAL A 22 -29.22 -13.11 12.16
N GLU A 23 -30.26 -12.57 11.52
CA GLU A 23 -31.65 -12.73 11.96
C GLU A 23 -32.06 -14.22 11.94
N ARG A 24 -31.78 -14.93 10.84
CA ARG A 24 -32.05 -16.39 10.73
C ARG A 24 -31.28 -17.23 11.75
N LEU A 25 -30.03 -16.86 12.06
CA LEU A 25 -29.22 -17.57 13.05
C LEU A 25 -29.84 -17.44 14.45
N ARG A 26 -30.29 -16.25 14.82
CA ARG A 26 -31.00 -16.02 16.08
C ARG A 26 -32.29 -16.82 16.17
N ASP A 27 -33.04 -16.94 15.07
CA ASP A 27 -34.26 -17.73 15.03
C ASP A 27 -33.96 -19.22 15.24
N LEU A 28 -32.91 -19.76 14.60
CA LEU A 28 -32.48 -21.15 14.79
C LEU A 28 -31.99 -21.42 16.22
N GLU A 29 -31.19 -20.51 16.79
CA GLU A 29 -30.73 -20.62 18.19
C GLU A 29 -31.93 -20.60 19.16
N THR A 30 -32.93 -19.75 18.90
CA THR A 30 -34.17 -19.71 19.69
C THR A 30 -35.03 -20.97 19.54
N GLN A 31 -35.00 -21.63 18.38
CA GLN A 31 -35.69 -22.90 18.16
C GLN A 31 -34.99 -24.07 18.84
N LEU A 32 -33.66 -24.07 18.87
CA LEU A 32 -32.84 -25.07 19.55
C LEU A 32 -33.21 -25.16 21.04
N ASP A 33 -33.43 -24.01 21.67
CA ASP A 33 -33.85 -23.92 23.08
C ASP A 33 -35.27 -24.49 23.34
N LYS A 34 -36.11 -24.57 22.30
CA LYS A 34 -37.54 -24.94 22.42
C LYS A 34 -37.85 -26.37 22.00
N ASP A 35 -37.09 -26.95 21.08
CA ASP A 35 -37.36 -28.28 20.53
C ASP A 35 -36.10 -29.17 20.48
N PRO A 36 -35.81 -29.90 21.57
CA PRO A 36 -34.64 -30.77 21.64
C PRO A 36 -34.75 -32.01 20.74
N LEU A 37 -35.93 -32.34 20.20
CA LEU A 37 -36.15 -33.50 19.33
C LEU A 37 -35.49 -33.33 17.95
N TYR A 38 -35.31 -32.08 17.50
CA TYR A 38 -34.62 -31.73 16.25
C TYR A 38 -33.29 -31.01 16.49
N GLY A 39 -32.75 -31.07 17.71
CA GLY A 39 -31.59 -30.28 18.14
C GLY A 39 -30.37 -30.45 17.23
N GLU A 40 -30.01 -31.69 16.89
CA GLU A 40 -28.87 -31.96 15.99
C GLU A 40 -29.05 -31.37 14.59
N TYR A 41 -30.27 -31.40 14.05
CA TYR A 41 -30.56 -30.81 12.74
C TYR A 41 -30.49 -29.28 12.80
N ILE A 42 -31.09 -28.67 13.81
CA ILE A 42 -31.07 -27.21 14.02
C ILE A 42 -29.64 -26.72 14.24
N GLU A 43 -28.85 -27.44 15.04
CA GLU A 43 -27.44 -27.14 15.29
C GLU A 43 -26.60 -27.25 14.01
N SER A 44 -26.82 -28.29 13.19
CA SER A 44 -26.18 -28.42 11.88
C SER A 44 -26.52 -27.25 10.94
N GLN A 45 -27.78 -26.80 10.93
CA GLN A 45 -28.18 -25.62 10.15
C GLN A 45 -27.56 -24.33 10.70
N ALA A 46 -27.49 -24.17 12.02
CA ALA A 46 -26.88 -23.03 12.66
C ALA A 46 -25.38 -22.94 12.35
N GLU A 47 -24.65 -24.06 12.43
CA GLU A 47 -23.22 -24.12 12.07
C GLU A 47 -22.97 -23.81 10.60
N ARG A 48 -23.79 -24.35 9.70
CA ARG A 48 -23.74 -23.99 8.27
C ARG A 48 -23.91 -22.47 8.09
N LEU A 49 -24.91 -21.90 8.75
CA LEU A 49 -25.22 -20.48 8.66
C LEU A 49 -24.10 -19.60 9.25
N ARG A 50 -23.47 -20.02 10.36
CA ARG A 50 -22.27 -19.36 10.92
C ARG A 50 -21.13 -19.32 9.90
N GLY A 51 -20.87 -20.44 9.22
CA GLY A 51 -19.86 -20.51 8.15
C GLY A 51 -20.14 -19.54 7.01
N GLU A 52 -21.40 -19.49 6.54
CA GLU A 52 -21.85 -18.53 5.52
C GLU A 52 -21.72 -17.06 5.98
N LEU A 53 -21.92 -16.79 7.27
CA LEU A 53 -21.80 -15.46 7.89
C LEU A 53 -20.33 -15.01 7.94
N ILE A 54 -19.42 -15.91 8.32
CA ILE A 54 -17.97 -15.65 8.30
C ILE A 54 -17.51 -15.33 6.87
N ALA A 55 -17.94 -16.13 5.88
CA ALA A 55 -17.62 -15.88 4.48
C ALA A 55 -18.12 -14.50 4.02
N CYS A 56 -19.38 -14.15 4.33
CA CYS A 56 -19.97 -12.87 3.98
C CYS A 56 -19.21 -11.68 4.59
N ARG A 57 -18.77 -11.79 5.86
CA ARG A 57 -17.95 -10.77 6.52
C ARG A 57 -16.57 -10.64 5.89
N ASN A 58 -15.93 -11.75 5.54
CA ASN A 58 -14.64 -11.74 4.86
C ASN A 58 -14.74 -11.07 3.48
N ASP A 59 -15.82 -11.31 2.73
CA ASP A 59 -16.08 -10.66 1.46
C ASP A 59 -16.25 -9.13 1.63
N MET A 60 -17.01 -8.70 2.65
CA MET A 60 -17.15 -7.29 2.97
C MET A 60 -15.82 -6.63 3.33
N ASP A 61 -15.04 -7.26 4.21
CA ASP A 61 -13.72 -6.76 4.61
C ASP A 61 -12.79 -6.65 3.39
N HIS A 62 -12.83 -7.64 2.49
CA HIS A 62 -12.09 -7.61 1.24
C HIS A 62 -12.51 -6.44 0.34
N LEU A 63 -13.81 -6.20 0.16
CA LEU A 63 -14.32 -5.09 -0.63
C LEU A 63 -13.94 -3.74 -0.01
N VAL A 64 -14.08 -3.58 1.31
CA VAL A 64 -13.67 -2.34 1.99
C VAL A 64 -12.18 -2.09 1.80
N LYS A 65 -11.33 -3.11 1.93
CA LYS A 65 -9.89 -3.01 1.67
C LYS A 65 -9.58 -2.59 0.24
N LEU A 66 -10.28 -3.14 -0.76
CA LEU A 66 -10.13 -2.74 -2.15
C LEU A 66 -10.51 -1.27 -2.38
N LEU A 67 -11.60 -0.81 -1.75
CA LEU A 67 -12.06 0.59 -1.86
C LEU A 67 -11.09 1.58 -1.22
N LEU A 68 -10.53 1.23 -0.06
CA LEU A 68 -9.50 2.04 0.59
C LEU A 68 -8.20 2.04 -0.21
N ARG A 69 -7.87 0.93 -0.90
CA ARG A 69 -6.68 0.82 -1.73
C ARG A 69 -6.74 1.67 -3.00
N VAL A 70 -7.86 1.63 -3.72
CA VAL A 70 -8.07 2.45 -4.92
C VAL A 70 -9.39 3.20 -4.74
N PRO A 71 -9.35 4.43 -4.20
CA PRO A 71 -10.56 5.18 -3.99
C PRO A 71 -11.34 5.41 -5.30
N PRO A 72 -12.67 5.52 -5.22
CA PRO A 72 -13.56 5.74 -6.34
C PRO A 72 -13.12 6.83 -7.34
N TRP A 73 -12.61 7.95 -6.84
CA TRP A 73 -12.15 9.07 -7.67
C TRP A 73 -10.85 8.80 -8.45
N HIS A 74 -10.11 7.74 -8.11
CA HIS A 74 -8.97 7.24 -8.90
C HIS A 74 -9.33 6.10 -9.85
N SER A 75 -10.63 5.79 -10.04
CA SER A 75 -11.09 4.72 -10.94
C SER A 75 -10.59 4.85 -12.39
N ARG A 76 -10.25 6.06 -12.85
CA ARG A 76 -9.64 6.28 -14.18
C ARG A 76 -8.35 5.49 -14.40
N HIS A 77 -7.64 5.14 -13.33
CA HIS A 77 -6.37 4.40 -13.37
C HIS A 77 -6.52 2.89 -13.45
N ARG A 78 -7.75 2.35 -13.43
CA ARG A 78 -7.98 0.89 -13.30
C ARG A 78 -7.27 0.07 -14.38
N THR A 79 -7.35 0.52 -15.64
CA THR A 79 -6.69 -0.16 -16.77
C THR A 79 -5.17 -0.13 -16.64
N ALA A 80 -4.61 1.01 -16.24
CA ALA A 80 -3.18 1.17 -16.05
C ALA A 80 -2.67 0.34 -14.86
N LEU A 81 -3.43 0.32 -13.75
CA LEU A 81 -3.14 -0.50 -12.57
C LEU A 81 -3.17 -2.00 -12.91
N SER A 82 -4.10 -2.45 -13.75
CA SER A 82 -4.11 -3.84 -14.23
C SER A 82 -2.79 -4.19 -14.95
N SER A 83 -2.28 -3.30 -15.79
CA SER A 83 -0.97 -3.48 -16.43
C SER A 83 0.19 -3.39 -15.43
N PHE A 84 0.12 -2.49 -14.45
CA PHE A 84 1.12 -2.34 -13.39
C PHE A 84 1.30 -3.64 -12.59
N PHE A 85 0.19 -4.30 -12.25
CA PHE A 85 0.19 -5.54 -11.45
C PHE A 85 0.67 -6.78 -12.21
N LYS A 86 0.79 -6.74 -13.54
CA LYS A 86 1.42 -7.85 -14.31
C LYS A 86 2.86 -8.13 -13.88
N ASN A 87 3.55 -7.12 -13.36
CA ASN A 87 4.95 -7.18 -12.99
C ASN A 87 5.16 -7.20 -11.47
N GLY A 88 4.13 -7.50 -10.68
CA GLY A 88 4.23 -7.54 -9.23
C GLY A 88 2.94 -7.19 -8.51
N ASP A 89 2.62 -7.97 -7.48
CA ASP A 89 1.47 -7.70 -6.63
C ASP A 89 1.68 -6.43 -5.80
N PHE A 90 0.55 -5.84 -5.40
CA PHE A 90 0.53 -4.63 -4.58
C PHE A 90 1.28 -4.77 -3.26
N GLU A 91 1.13 -5.91 -2.58
CA GLU A 91 1.77 -6.14 -1.28
C GLU A 91 3.30 -6.21 -1.38
N LYS A 92 3.81 -6.65 -2.53
CA LYS A 92 5.25 -6.73 -2.81
C LYS A 92 5.81 -5.48 -3.45
N SER A 93 4.97 -4.66 -4.07
CA SER A 93 5.40 -3.45 -4.78
C SER A 93 5.71 -2.32 -3.79
N VAL A 94 6.94 -1.81 -3.86
CA VAL A 94 7.43 -0.73 -3.00
C VAL A 94 7.78 0.48 -3.86
N PHE A 95 7.10 1.60 -3.64
CA PHE A 95 7.34 2.82 -4.39
C PHE A 95 8.58 3.55 -3.86
N ILE A 96 9.55 3.84 -4.73
CA ILE A 96 10.77 4.55 -4.39
C ILE A 96 10.64 6.00 -4.85
N MET A 97 10.53 6.91 -3.88
CA MET A 97 10.44 8.35 -4.10
C MET A 97 11.84 8.94 -3.97
N THR A 98 12.32 9.58 -5.03
CA THR A 98 13.69 10.12 -5.10
C THR A 98 13.77 11.25 -6.11
N LYS A 99 14.83 12.06 -6.05
CA LYS A 99 15.26 12.87 -7.20
C LYS A 99 15.74 11.94 -8.32
N PHE A 100 15.63 12.40 -9.56
CA PHE A 100 16.16 11.67 -10.70
C PHE A 100 17.48 12.29 -11.18
N PRO A 101 18.50 11.46 -11.41
CA PRO A 101 19.71 11.85 -12.12
C PRO A 101 19.35 12.42 -13.50
N GLU A 102 19.83 13.61 -13.82
CA GLU A 102 19.55 14.34 -15.08
C GLU A 102 20.81 14.46 -15.96
N SER A 103 21.98 14.13 -15.42
CA SER A 103 23.25 14.24 -16.12
C SER A 103 24.16 13.02 -15.81
N ASP A 104 25.47 13.19 -16.00
CA ASP A 104 26.48 12.18 -15.63
C ASP A 104 27.51 12.75 -14.64
N SER A 105 27.07 13.65 -13.75
CA SER A 105 27.92 14.22 -12.70
C SER A 105 28.26 13.18 -11.62
N GLU A 106 29.26 13.48 -10.79
CA GLU A 106 29.56 12.63 -9.63
C GLU A 106 28.37 12.51 -8.66
N ASN A 107 27.55 13.56 -8.52
CA ASN A 107 26.34 13.51 -7.72
C ASN A 107 25.26 12.61 -8.34
N ASP A 108 25.16 12.57 -9.69
CA ASP A 108 24.27 11.63 -10.38
C ASP A 108 24.69 10.19 -10.07
N LYS A 109 26.00 9.87 -10.12
CA LYS A 109 26.51 8.52 -9.81
C LYS A 109 26.25 8.13 -8.36
N LYS A 110 26.45 9.05 -7.42
CA LYS A 110 26.16 8.81 -5.99
C LYS A 110 24.68 8.56 -5.74
N LEU A 111 23.80 9.37 -6.33
CA LEU A 111 22.36 9.17 -6.23
C LEU A 111 21.91 7.84 -6.85
N LYS A 112 22.43 7.49 -8.04
CA LYS A 112 22.19 6.18 -8.68
C LYS A 112 22.61 5.03 -7.76
N ASN A 113 23.79 5.10 -7.15
CA ASN A 113 24.26 4.09 -6.21
C ASN A 113 23.32 3.94 -5.00
N ILE A 114 22.83 5.05 -4.42
CA ILE A 114 21.86 5.00 -3.32
C ILE A 114 20.57 4.28 -3.76
N ILE A 115 20.03 4.65 -4.92
CA ILE A 115 18.82 4.03 -5.48
C ILE A 115 19.05 2.53 -5.74
N GLU A 116 20.19 2.16 -6.33
CA GLU A 116 20.55 0.76 -6.59
C GLU A 116 20.66 -0.06 -5.31
N VAL A 117 21.29 0.48 -4.26
CA VAL A 117 21.37 -0.19 -2.95
C VAL A 117 19.98 -0.44 -2.38
N VAL A 118 19.07 0.54 -2.46
CA VAL A 118 17.67 0.39 -2.02
C VAL A 118 16.97 -0.70 -2.84
N CYS A 119 17.04 -0.62 -4.17
CA CYS A 119 16.41 -1.56 -5.09
C CYS A 119 16.90 -3.00 -4.87
N ASN A 120 18.21 -3.20 -4.76
CA ASN A 120 18.81 -4.51 -4.53
C ASN A 120 18.40 -5.05 -3.16
N GLY A 121 18.48 -4.22 -2.10
CA GLY A 121 18.07 -4.64 -0.76
C GLY A 121 16.58 -5.02 -0.67
N LEU A 122 15.70 -4.38 -1.43
CA LEU A 122 14.30 -4.78 -1.56
C LEU A 122 14.16 -6.10 -2.34
N THR A 123 14.87 -6.23 -3.45
CA THR A 123 14.82 -7.42 -4.31
C THR A 123 15.31 -8.67 -3.56
N ASP A 124 16.37 -8.56 -2.77
CA ASP A 124 16.89 -9.63 -1.92
C ASP A 124 15.87 -10.13 -0.90
N ARG A 125 14.88 -9.30 -0.55
CA ARG A 125 13.75 -9.62 0.36
C ARG A 125 12.50 -10.11 -0.38
N GLY A 126 12.59 -10.34 -1.69
CA GLY A 126 11.45 -10.72 -2.53
C GLY A 126 10.42 -9.61 -2.73
N LEU A 127 10.79 -8.36 -2.45
CA LEU A 127 9.98 -7.17 -2.75
C LEU A 127 10.33 -6.62 -4.14
N ILE A 128 9.43 -5.84 -4.70
CA ILE A 128 9.50 -5.35 -6.08
C ILE A 128 9.66 -3.83 -6.03
N PRO A 129 10.88 -3.30 -6.21
CA PRO A 129 11.10 -1.86 -6.24
C PRO A 129 10.42 -1.24 -7.46
N ARG A 130 9.72 -0.13 -7.27
CA ARG A 130 9.01 0.62 -8.31
C ARG A 130 9.51 2.05 -8.33
N LEU A 131 10.15 2.44 -9.43
CA LEU A 131 10.56 3.82 -9.71
C LEU A 131 9.60 4.40 -10.75
N ALA A 132 9.25 5.68 -10.60
CA ALA A 132 8.41 6.37 -11.59
C ALA A 132 9.12 6.58 -12.94
N THR A 133 10.46 6.45 -13.00
CA THR A 133 11.22 6.61 -14.24
C THR A 133 11.00 5.45 -15.22
N GLY A 134 10.68 5.81 -16.46
CA GLY A 134 10.64 4.88 -17.60
C GLY A 134 9.33 4.10 -17.77
N ALA A 135 8.40 4.22 -16.84
CA ALA A 135 7.12 3.53 -16.89
C ALA A 135 6.05 4.38 -17.59
N ARG A 136 5.91 4.24 -18.92
CA ARG A 136 4.90 4.95 -19.71
C ARG A 136 3.51 4.32 -19.61
N TYR A 137 2.79 4.63 -18.54
CA TYR A 137 1.40 4.19 -18.37
C TYR A 137 0.38 5.24 -18.81
N HIS A 138 0.79 6.51 -18.87
CA HIS A 138 -0.09 7.62 -19.21
C HIS A 138 0.70 8.81 -19.80
N ASP A 139 0.08 9.61 -20.66
CA ASP A 139 0.76 10.77 -21.28
C ASP A 139 0.98 11.92 -20.28
N TRP A 140 0.23 11.95 -19.18
CA TRP A 140 0.36 12.93 -18.11
C TRP A 140 1.18 12.37 -16.95
N LEU A 141 2.33 13.01 -16.68
CA LEU A 141 3.28 12.61 -15.62
C LEU A 141 2.64 12.40 -14.24
N TRP A 142 1.67 13.24 -13.87
CA TRP A 142 1.01 13.10 -12.57
C TRP A 142 0.21 11.80 -12.45
N ASP A 143 -0.47 11.40 -13.52
CA ASP A 143 -1.22 10.15 -13.54
C ASP A 143 -0.29 8.93 -13.43
N GLU A 144 0.92 9.00 -13.97
CA GLU A 144 1.94 7.95 -13.79
C GLU A 144 2.38 7.83 -12.33
N VAL A 145 2.64 8.96 -11.67
CA VAL A 145 2.97 8.99 -10.24
C VAL A 145 1.81 8.43 -9.42
N GLU A 146 0.56 8.82 -9.70
CA GLU A 146 -0.61 8.27 -9.02
C GLU A 146 -0.75 6.75 -9.18
N ILE A 147 -0.43 6.19 -10.34
CA ILE A 147 -0.44 4.74 -10.56
C ILE A 147 0.56 4.05 -9.61
N HIS A 148 1.74 4.62 -9.39
CA HIS A 148 2.72 4.08 -8.44
C HIS A 148 2.24 4.20 -7.00
N LEU A 149 1.69 5.37 -6.64
CA LEU A 149 1.13 5.66 -5.32
C LEU A 149 -0.03 4.70 -4.96
N LEU A 150 -0.91 4.42 -5.92
CA LEU A 150 -2.03 3.48 -5.77
C LEU A 150 -1.58 2.01 -5.85
N GLY A 151 -0.59 1.74 -6.70
CA GLY A 151 -0.09 0.40 -7.03
C GLY A 151 0.83 -0.22 -5.96
N CYS A 152 1.33 0.57 -5.01
CA CYS A 152 2.24 0.08 -3.97
C CYS A 152 1.57 0.07 -2.59
N SER A 153 1.82 -0.98 -1.80
CA SER A 153 1.38 -1.06 -0.40
C SER A 153 2.24 -0.19 0.52
N THR A 154 3.52 -0.04 0.17
CA THR A 154 4.55 0.61 0.97
C THR A 154 5.40 1.53 0.09
N GLY A 155 5.96 2.58 0.68
CA GLY A 155 6.92 3.46 0.01
C GLY A 155 8.26 3.56 0.74
N ILE A 156 9.27 4.04 0.05
CA ILE A 156 10.54 4.53 0.60
C ILE A 156 10.76 5.94 0.07
N ALA A 157 10.84 6.91 0.97
CA ALA A 157 11.23 8.28 0.63
C ALA A 157 12.72 8.45 0.89
N ILE A 158 13.50 8.67 -0.16
CA ILE A 158 14.92 9.01 -0.08
C ILE A 158 15.01 10.54 0.06
N VAL A 159 15.40 11.00 1.24
CA VAL A 159 15.36 12.42 1.63
C VAL A 159 16.78 12.92 1.83
N GLU A 160 17.21 13.77 0.90
CA GLU A 160 18.57 14.26 0.79
C GLU A 160 18.59 15.65 0.15
N ASP A 161 19.68 16.38 0.36
CA ASP A 161 19.94 17.69 -0.22
C ASP A 161 21.33 17.82 -0.86
N ARG A 162 21.98 16.66 -1.07
CA ARG A 162 23.35 16.57 -1.62
C ARG A 162 23.35 16.63 -3.15
N TYR A 163 22.33 16.04 -3.79
CA TYR A 163 22.13 16.13 -5.23
C TYR A 163 21.70 17.54 -5.66
N ARG A 164 20.76 18.12 -4.89
CA ARG A 164 20.33 19.53 -5.00
C ARG A 164 20.07 20.05 -3.59
N PRO A 165 20.52 21.26 -3.22
CA PRO A 165 20.44 21.82 -1.86
C PRO A 165 19.02 22.28 -1.51
N GLU A 166 18.08 21.34 -1.55
CA GLU A 166 16.66 21.53 -1.29
C GLU A 166 15.98 20.23 -0.87
N LEU A 167 14.87 20.36 -0.14
CA LEU A 167 13.89 19.29 -0.01
C LEU A 167 13.14 19.15 -1.33
N ASN A 168 13.17 17.96 -1.95
CA ASN A 168 12.42 17.72 -3.18
C ASN A 168 10.90 17.81 -2.93
N PRO A 169 10.19 18.75 -3.59
CA PRO A 169 8.74 18.89 -3.40
C PRO A 169 7.96 17.65 -3.87
N ASN A 170 8.44 16.93 -4.90
CA ASN A 170 7.79 15.72 -5.38
C ASN A 170 7.88 14.60 -4.33
N VAL A 171 9.06 14.37 -3.75
CA VAL A 171 9.24 13.38 -2.68
C VAL A 171 8.37 13.71 -1.47
N ALA A 172 8.31 14.99 -1.08
CA ALA A 172 7.47 15.43 0.04
C ALA A 172 5.97 15.20 -0.24
N MET A 173 5.51 15.53 -1.45
CA MET A 173 4.12 15.32 -1.88
C MET A 173 3.76 13.84 -1.96
N GLU A 174 4.60 13.01 -2.61
CA GLU A 174 4.39 11.57 -2.75
C GLU A 174 4.37 10.87 -1.38
N TRP A 175 5.30 11.24 -0.49
CA TRP A 175 5.34 10.76 0.89
C TRP A 175 4.05 11.15 1.63
N GLY A 176 3.67 12.43 1.57
CA GLY A 176 2.47 12.94 2.22
C GLY A 176 1.21 12.26 1.72
N TRP A 177 1.10 12.04 0.41
CA TRP A 177 -0.02 11.35 -0.21
C TRP A 177 -0.13 9.89 0.27
N MET A 178 0.97 9.13 0.24
CA MET A 178 0.95 7.73 0.70
C MET A 178 0.56 7.65 2.18
N ARG A 179 1.07 8.56 3.01
CA ARG A 179 0.72 8.64 4.44
C ARG A 179 -0.75 9.00 4.66
N ALA A 180 -1.28 9.97 3.92
CA ALA A 180 -2.70 10.35 3.99
C ALA A 180 -3.62 9.20 3.58
N MET A 181 -3.16 8.33 2.68
CA MET A 181 -3.83 7.10 2.26
C MET A 181 -3.61 5.91 3.21
N GLY A 182 -3.02 6.13 4.39
CA GLY A 182 -2.80 5.09 5.40
C GLY A 182 -1.68 4.10 5.06
N LYS A 183 -0.88 4.37 4.03
CA LYS A 183 0.21 3.49 3.61
C LYS A 183 1.45 3.70 4.48
N ARG A 184 2.23 2.63 4.62
CA ARG A 184 3.51 2.68 5.34
C ARG A 184 4.57 3.28 4.43
N VAL A 185 5.39 4.18 4.95
CA VAL A 185 6.49 4.78 4.19
C VAL A 185 7.73 4.83 5.07
N LEU A 186 8.81 4.20 4.62
CA LEU A 186 10.12 4.33 5.23
C LEU A 186 10.70 5.70 4.87
N PHE A 187 10.99 6.50 5.88
CA PHE A 187 11.61 7.81 5.69
C PHE A 187 13.13 7.67 5.85
N LEU A 188 13.82 7.52 4.72
CA LEU A 188 15.25 7.26 4.64
C LEU A 188 15.99 8.59 4.39
N ARG A 189 16.60 9.13 5.44
CA ARG A 189 17.15 10.47 5.50
C ARG A 189 18.68 10.45 5.39
N GLU A 190 19.24 11.37 4.62
CA GLU A 190 20.69 11.57 4.58
C GLU A 190 21.18 12.25 5.87
N ASP A 191 22.33 11.81 6.40
CA ASP A 191 22.86 12.23 7.71
C ASP A 191 22.98 13.75 7.88
N GLU A 192 23.42 14.46 6.84
CA GLU A 192 23.68 15.89 6.83
C GLU A 192 22.49 16.73 6.31
N PHE A 193 21.33 16.10 6.04
CA PHE A 193 20.16 16.78 5.49
C PHE A 193 19.73 17.96 6.37
N ALA A 194 19.83 19.18 5.82
CA ALA A 194 19.68 20.44 6.55
C ALA A 194 18.28 21.08 6.40
N HIS A 195 17.48 20.65 5.43
CA HIS A 195 16.18 21.27 5.12
C HIS A 195 15.01 20.67 5.93
N GLY A 196 15.23 20.40 7.22
CA GLY A 196 14.19 19.95 8.13
C GLY A 196 13.01 20.92 8.19
N ARG A 197 11.79 20.38 8.23
CA ARG A 197 10.54 21.11 8.48
C ARG A 197 9.88 20.55 9.74
N ALA A 198 9.08 21.36 10.44
CA ALA A 198 8.40 20.94 11.67
C ALA A 198 7.59 19.65 11.47
N ASP A 199 6.91 19.53 10.33
CA ASP A 199 6.10 18.36 9.96
C ASP A 199 6.93 17.08 9.78
N LEU A 200 8.24 17.21 9.56
CA LEU A 200 9.18 16.09 9.41
C LEU A 200 9.89 15.74 10.74
N GLY A 201 9.93 16.66 11.71
CA GLY A 201 10.71 16.53 12.94
C GLY A 201 10.18 15.49 13.94
N GLY A 202 8.92 15.09 13.83
CA GLY A 202 8.29 14.06 14.66
C GLY A 202 8.31 12.65 14.05
N LEU A 203 8.89 12.47 12.86
CA LEU A 203 8.87 11.19 12.17
C LEU A 203 10.03 10.30 12.64
N ARG A 204 9.75 9.02 12.84
CA ARG A 204 10.81 8.01 12.92
C ARG A 204 11.48 7.94 11.55
N SER A 205 12.74 8.35 11.48
CA SER A 205 13.58 8.26 10.29
C SER A 205 14.71 7.26 10.51
N TRP A 206 15.22 6.77 9.40
CA TRP A 206 16.44 5.98 9.35
C TRP A 206 17.45 6.75 8.53
N ASN A 207 18.69 6.75 9.00
CA ASN A 207 19.70 7.57 8.37
C ASN A 207 20.62 6.73 7.47
N PHE A 208 21.17 7.39 6.45
CA PHE A 208 22.24 6.86 5.64
C PHE A 208 23.26 7.95 5.32
N ASN A 209 24.49 7.52 5.09
CA ASN A 209 25.57 8.41 4.68
C ASN A 209 25.62 8.53 3.16
N TRP A 210 25.67 9.75 2.63
CA TRP A 210 25.74 10.00 1.18
C TRP A 210 26.93 9.32 0.48
N GLU A 211 28.10 9.29 1.12
CA GLU A 211 29.33 8.72 0.56
C GLU A 211 29.37 7.20 0.68
N THR A 212 28.83 6.65 1.76
CA THR A 212 28.80 5.20 2.03
C THR A 212 27.40 4.71 2.39
N PRO A 213 26.44 4.69 1.44
CA PRO A 213 25.03 4.48 1.75
C PRO A 213 24.70 3.04 2.17
N LYS A 214 25.45 2.06 1.66
CA LYS A 214 25.14 0.63 1.79
C LYS A 214 24.83 0.19 3.22
N THR A 215 25.67 0.54 4.19
CA THR A 215 25.52 0.10 5.57
C THR A 215 24.25 0.66 6.20
N GLY A 216 24.01 1.97 6.08
CA GLY A 216 22.84 2.64 6.65
C GLY A 216 21.53 2.20 5.99
N VAL A 217 21.52 2.14 4.66
CA VAL A 217 20.34 1.72 3.89
C VAL A 217 19.96 0.28 4.23
N LEU A 218 20.90 -0.66 4.24
CA LEU A 218 20.59 -2.07 4.53
C LEU A 218 20.13 -2.26 5.98
N ALA A 219 20.72 -1.53 6.93
CA ALA A 219 20.26 -1.54 8.32
C ALA A 219 18.82 -1.02 8.44
N ALA A 220 18.50 0.06 7.74
CA ALA A 220 17.14 0.62 7.68
C ALA A 220 16.13 -0.37 7.10
N LEU A 221 16.48 -1.03 5.99
CA LEU A 221 15.63 -2.03 5.37
C LEU A 221 15.41 -3.25 6.29
N SER A 222 16.44 -3.69 7.01
CA SER A 222 16.32 -4.79 7.98
C SER A 222 15.42 -4.45 9.17
N ASP A 223 15.56 -3.25 9.73
CA ASP A 223 14.69 -2.82 10.84
C ASP A 223 13.23 -2.64 10.39
N TRP A 224 13.01 -2.16 9.17
CA TRP A 224 11.67 -1.84 8.68
C TRP A 224 10.90 -3.03 8.08
N PHE A 225 11.56 -3.86 7.27
CA PHE A 225 10.96 -5.00 6.58
C PHE A 225 11.27 -6.35 7.21
N GLY A 226 12.23 -6.39 8.15
CA GLY A 226 12.77 -7.62 8.72
C GLY A 226 14.10 -8.04 8.07
N PRO A 227 14.82 -8.97 8.72
CA PRO A 227 16.05 -9.53 8.17
C PRO A 227 15.76 -10.36 6.90
N ILE A 228 16.81 -10.57 6.10
CA ILE A 228 16.82 -11.51 4.97
C ILE A 228 16.92 -12.93 5.53
#